data_AF-A0A517M9R7-F1
#
_entry.id   AF-A0A517M9R7-F1
#
_cell.length_a   1.000
_cell.length_b   1.000
_cell.length_c   1.000
_cell.angle_alpha   90.00
_cell.angle_beta   90.00
_cell.angle_gamma   90.00
#
_symmetry.space_group_name_H-M   'P 1'
#
loop_
_entity.id
_entity.type
_entity.pdbx_description
1 polymer ?
#
loop_
_entity_poly.entity_id
_entity_poly.type
_entity_poly.pdbx_seq_one_letter_code
_entity_poly.pdbx_strand_id
1 'polypeptide(L)'
;MAAKPHVPRARSIQRNPSLQRTGGILGGVIILLVVIAAVGGGVYYYYQNGNSEDQNRNLITHTAFRGSFDHIVLEQGEIESSRNTELICNVKSRTGGSGIAILWVADEGTPVKKGDKLVELDSSQLEQELKQQRIVVGNADANVATGEAAVKQAMIARQEYLEGVFMTDEKAIESEIAIAQQELRKAQLALDSSERLVAKGLVKSLQLEADQYAVANARNQLEANQGRLKVLQNLTRQKMLVQFDSDIAAARAGLEAYRGTQEEETEKLEEIREQITACVMYAPTDGVVVHANKYSSRGGNAEVVIEPGAIIRERQAIIRLPDPSEMQVSAKINESRVTLLEEGMPARIRVDAIPGLQLQGRVTKVNRYAEPGSWMSSSIKEYGTTIKIIDPPPSIRTGMTAEVQIFVQQLDDALQIPIQGVYEYRGNTLALMRGSNGELETRNVTVVATNDKMATISDGITEGEDVVLNLRDHLDLVNLPEVAAIDNSDMAALRQAPGAKTADADGPSNAGPPSGGPPSSAADIVNRTFESNDTDGDGILSKEEIAAMDGNRRDRIAEADTDGDGAITRAEMTVAAGKMMAAMRARQSGGGGPGGGPPGGGRGRGGS
;
A
#
# COMPACT_ATOMS: atom_id res chain seq x y z
N MET A 1 113.36 -36.80 17.62
CA MET A 1 114.07 -37.95 18.21
C MET A 1 114.54 -37.56 19.61
N ALA A 2 114.07 -38.31 20.60
CA ALA A 2 114.70 -38.65 21.88
C ALA A 2 115.35 -37.58 22.80
N ALA A 3 114.86 -37.61 24.05
CA ALA A 3 115.63 -37.72 25.30
C ALA A 3 116.14 -36.45 26.03
N LYS A 4 115.46 -36.16 27.16
CA LYS A 4 116.05 -35.74 28.46
C LYS A 4 117.22 -36.68 28.85
N PRO A 5 118.20 -36.34 29.75
CA PRO A 5 117.94 -35.81 31.12
C PRO A 5 119.07 -35.03 31.88
N HIS A 6 118.70 -34.56 33.09
CA HIS A 6 119.45 -34.51 34.38
C HIS A 6 120.68 -33.59 34.68
N VAL A 7 120.44 -32.52 35.50
CA VAL A 7 121.05 -32.00 36.80
C VAL A 7 122.59 -31.87 37.01
N PRO A 8 123.12 -31.26 38.13
CA PRO A 8 122.93 -29.95 38.85
C PRO A 8 124.27 -29.20 39.16
N ARG A 9 124.22 -27.96 39.70
CA ARG A 9 125.09 -27.32 40.76
C ARG A 9 124.92 -25.78 40.67
N ALA A 10 124.39 -25.01 41.63
CA ALA A 10 124.73 -24.74 43.04
C ALA A 10 125.57 -23.46 43.24
N ARG A 11 125.20 -22.70 44.31
CA ARG A 11 125.76 -21.46 44.93
C ARG A 11 125.17 -20.15 44.39
N SER A 12 124.77 -19.15 45.19
CA SER A 12 124.82 -18.91 46.65
C SER A 12 124.00 -17.64 46.93
N ILE A 13 122.95 -17.69 47.77
CA ILE A 13 122.89 -17.16 49.15
C ILE A 13 123.39 -15.71 49.31
N GLN A 14 122.44 -14.78 49.51
CA GLN A 14 122.52 -13.77 50.57
C GLN A 14 121.19 -13.70 51.32
N ARG A 15 121.28 -13.88 52.64
CA ARG A 15 120.21 -13.77 53.65
C ARG A 15 120.16 -12.33 54.18
N ASN A 16 118.96 -11.87 54.54
CA ASN A 16 118.54 -11.48 55.90
C ASN A 16 117.33 -10.52 55.85
N PRO A 17 116.57 -10.34 56.95
CA PRO A 17 116.22 -11.29 57.99
C PRO A 17 114.71 -11.30 58.33
N SER A 18 114.37 -12.30 59.12
CA SER A 18 113.10 -12.58 59.81
C SER A 18 112.53 -11.46 60.66
N LEU A 19 111.20 -11.35 60.68
CA LEU A 19 110.40 -11.03 61.87
C LEU A 19 109.13 -11.88 61.86
N GLN A 20 109.06 -12.82 62.81
CA GLN A 20 107.84 -13.52 63.21
C GLN A 20 107.10 -12.68 64.26
N ARG A 21 105.76 -12.58 64.16
CA ARG A 21 104.82 -12.98 65.24
C ARG A 21 103.35 -12.68 64.86
N THR A 22 102.60 -13.76 64.70
CA THR A 22 101.27 -14.07 65.26
C THR A 22 100.37 -12.94 65.82
N GLY A 23 99.15 -12.86 65.28
CA GLY A 23 97.94 -12.25 65.85
C GLY A 23 97.15 -11.48 64.77
N GLY A 24 95.94 -11.81 64.34
CA GLY A 24 94.95 -12.79 64.77
C GLY A 24 93.57 -12.32 64.29
N ILE A 25 93.14 -12.78 63.11
CA ILE A 25 91.76 -13.05 62.62
C ILE A 25 90.68 -11.93 62.70
N LEU A 26 90.70 -10.96 63.62
CA LEU A 26 89.67 -9.92 63.74
C LEU A 26 89.68 -8.87 62.62
N GLY A 27 90.85 -8.48 62.13
CA GLY A 27 90.97 -7.44 61.09
C GLY A 27 90.40 -7.86 59.73
N GLY A 28 90.47 -9.15 59.40
CA GLY A 28 89.92 -9.69 58.14
C GLY A 28 88.39 -9.75 58.13
N VAL A 29 87.76 -9.99 59.28
CA VAL A 29 86.29 -10.08 59.40
C VAL A 29 85.64 -8.70 59.27
N ILE A 30 86.28 -7.65 59.80
CA ILE A 30 85.76 -6.27 59.69
C ILE A 30 85.81 -5.79 58.24
N ILE A 31 86.87 -6.10 57.49
CA ILE A 31 86.98 -5.75 56.07
C ILE A 31 85.92 -6.51 55.24
N LEU A 32 85.66 -7.78 55.56
CA LEU A 32 84.62 -8.56 54.89
C LEU A 32 83.22 -7.96 55.13
N LEU A 33 82.91 -7.52 56.35
CA LEU A 33 81.63 -6.89 56.66
C LEU A 33 81.43 -5.54 55.97
N VAL A 34 82.49 -4.74 55.83
CA VAL A 34 82.42 -3.47 55.08
C VAL A 34 82.19 -3.71 53.58
N VAL A 35 82.81 -4.75 53.01
CA VAL A 35 82.56 -5.13 51.61
C VAL A 35 81.14 -5.65 51.42
N ILE A 36 80.62 -6.46 52.35
CA ILE A 36 79.23 -6.93 52.31
C ILE A 36 78.24 -5.76 52.48
N ALA A 37 78.54 -4.78 53.32
CA ALA A 37 77.71 -3.58 53.46
C ALA A 37 77.77 -2.67 52.23
N ALA A 38 78.93 -2.55 51.57
CA ALA A 38 79.07 -1.77 50.34
C ALA A 38 78.39 -2.46 49.14
N VAL A 39 78.50 -3.80 49.04
CA VAL A 39 77.79 -4.59 48.03
C VAL A 39 76.29 -4.60 48.32
N GLY A 40 75.88 -4.77 49.58
CA GLY A 40 74.48 -4.68 50.00
C GLY A 40 73.88 -3.30 49.76
N GLY A 41 74.64 -2.23 50.04
CA GLY A 41 74.25 -0.85 49.75
C GLY A 41 74.20 -0.55 48.25
N GLY A 42 75.14 -1.10 47.47
CA GLY A 42 75.13 -0.99 46.01
C GLY A 42 73.98 -1.76 45.36
N VAL A 43 73.65 -2.95 45.87
CA VAL A 43 72.49 -3.74 45.43
C VAL A 43 71.19 -3.07 45.85
N TYR A 44 71.11 -2.52 47.07
CA TYR A 44 69.95 -1.77 47.54
C TYR A 44 69.73 -0.48 46.75
N TYR A 45 70.80 0.27 46.45
CA TYR A 45 70.74 1.47 45.62
C TYR A 45 70.36 1.12 44.17
N TYR A 46 70.89 0.04 43.61
CA TYR A 46 70.50 -0.46 42.29
C TYR A 46 69.04 -0.92 42.24
N TYR A 47 68.54 -1.54 43.31
CA TYR A 47 67.12 -1.91 43.43
C TYR A 47 66.21 -0.69 43.64
N GLN A 48 66.67 0.34 44.35
CA GLN A 48 65.88 1.54 44.65
C GLN A 48 65.83 2.52 43.47
N ASN A 49 66.85 2.53 42.60
CA ASN A 49 66.89 3.35 41.39
C ASN A 49 66.48 2.60 40.10
N GLY A 50 66.06 1.34 40.20
CA GLY A 50 65.59 0.51 39.08
C GLY A 50 64.08 0.44 38.90
N ASN A 51 63.30 1.14 39.75
CA ASN A 51 61.83 1.13 39.68
C ASN A 51 61.32 2.31 38.83
N SER A 52 61.59 2.26 37.52
CA SER A 52 60.78 2.94 36.51
C SER A 52 59.76 1.94 35.99
N GLU A 53 58.62 1.91 36.67
CA GLU A 53 57.47 1.06 36.44
C GLU A 53 56.73 1.45 35.14
N ASP A 54 57.40 1.43 33.97
CA ASP A 54 56.74 1.81 32.70
C ASP A 54 57.24 1.12 31.42
N GLN A 55 58.19 0.18 31.48
CA GLN A 55 58.78 -0.45 30.28
C GLN A 55 58.08 -1.73 29.78
N ASN A 56 56.87 -2.05 30.25
CA ASN A 56 56.12 -3.21 29.72
C ASN A 56 54.62 -2.96 29.62
N ARG A 57 54.24 -1.77 29.15
CA ARG A 57 52.88 -1.53 28.64
C ARG A 57 52.96 -1.71 27.13
N ASN A 58 52.36 -2.79 26.60
CA ASN A 58 52.25 -3.03 25.16
C ASN A 58 51.31 -1.98 24.54
N LEU A 59 51.78 -0.74 24.42
CA LEU A 59 51.06 0.37 23.83
C LEU A 59 51.34 0.37 22.33
N ILE A 60 50.29 0.12 21.56
CA ILE A 60 50.34 0.12 20.09
C ILE A 60 50.14 1.57 19.65
N THR A 61 51.14 2.18 19.01
CA THR A 61 51.06 3.56 18.52
C THR A 61 50.99 3.65 17.00
N HIS A 62 50.36 4.71 16.51
CA HIS A 62 50.34 5.06 15.10
C HIS A 62 50.57 6.56 14.94
N THR A 63 51.48 6.93 14.04
CA THR A 63 51.81 8.34 13.76
C THR A 63 50.69 9.00 12.96
N ALA A 64 50.27 10.20 13.37
CA ALA A 64 49.29 11.00 12.63
C ALA A 64 49.92 11.51 11.32
N PHE A 65 49.24 11.31 10.20
CA PHE A 65 49.73 11.73 8.89
C PHE A 65 48.67 12.55 8.15
N ARG A 66 49.11 13.43 7.24
CA ARG A 66 48.21 14.14 6.32
C ARG A 66 48.08 13.40 4.99
N GLY A 67 46.86 13.36 4.47
CA GLY A 67 46.58 12.80 3.16
C GLY A 67 45.12 12.95 2.77
N SER A 68 44.80 12.46 1.57
CA SER A 68 43.43 12.43 1.06
C SER A 68 42.56 11.53 1.92
N PHE A 69 41.42 12.05 2.39
CA PHE A 69 40.42 11.33 3.16
C PHE A 69 39.10 11.31 2.39
N ASP A 70 38.64 10.11 2.05
CA ASP A 70 37.32 9.89 1.49
C ASP A 70 36.41 9.29 2.56
N HIS A 71 35.33 9.99 2.89
CA HIS A 71 34.22 9.44 3.66
C HIS A 71 33.24 8.81 2.67
N ILE A 72 33.28 7.48 2.57
CA ILE A 72 32.47 6.71 1.63
C ILE A 72 31.42 5.93 2.40
N VAL A 73 30.16 6.07 2.00
CA VAL A 73 29.08 5.17 2.42
C VAL A 73 28.94 4.07 1.37
N LEU A 74 29.17 2.84 1.81
CA LEU A 74 29.08 1.63 0.97
C LEU A 74 27.77 0.92 1.26
N GLU A 75 26.90 0.82 0.26
CA GLU A 75 25.62 0.11 0.37
C GLU A 75 25.34 -0.70 -0.90
N GLN A 76 24.46 -1.69 -0.78
CA GLN A 76 23.97 -2.48 -1.91
C GLN A 76 22.62 -1.96 -2.38
N GLY A 77 22.39 -2.03 -3.70
CA GLY A 77 21.14 -1.66 -4.32
C GLY A 77 20.80 -2.53 -5.52
N GLU A 78 19.60 -2.30 -6.05
CA GLU A 78 19.09 -2.95 -7.25
C GLU A 78 19.00 -1.91 -8.37
N ILE A 79 19.44 -2.28 -9.58
CA ILE A 79 19.31 -1.43 -10.75
C ILE A 79 17.86 -1.52 -11.25
N GLU A 80 17.21 -0.37 -11.37
CA GLU A 80 15.87 -0.23 -11.93
C GLU A 80 15.86 0.86 -13.01
N SER A 81 14.84 0.87 -13.86
CA SER A 81 14.63 1.99 -14.77
C SER A 81 13.89 3.10 -14.03
N SER A 82 14.35 4.33 -14.19
CA SER A 82 13.66 5.53 -13.69
C SER A 82 12.28 5.69 -14.31
N ARG A 83 12.10 5.16 -15.52
CA ARG A 83 10.85 5.20 -16.28
C ARG A 83 10.42 3.79 -16.61
N ASN A 84 9.41 3.31 -15.88
CA ASN A 84 8.81 2.01 -16.12
C ASN A 84 7.33 2.17 -16.48
N THR A 85 6.98 1.81 -17.72
CA THR A 85 5.58 1.81 -18.15
C THR A 85 4.99 0.41 -17.97
N GLU A 86 3.92 0.28 -17.20
CA GLU A 86 3.21 -0.99 -17.03
C GLU A 86 2.08 -1.09 -18.06
N LEU A 87 2.04 -2.22 -18.77
CA LEU A 87 0.94 -2.59 -19.65
C LEU A 87 -0.05 -3.45 -18.86
N ILE A 88 -1.27 -2.95 -18.75
CA ILE A 88 -2.32 -3.52 -17.90
C ILE A 88 -3.47 -4.04 -18.77
N CYS A 89 -4.03 -5.19 -18.40
CA CYS A 89 -5.23 -5.71 -19.04
C CYS A 89 -6.45 -4.82 -18.73
N ASN A 90 -7.03 -4.18 -19.75
CA ASN A 90 -8.26 -3.40 -19.61
C ASN A 90 -9.51 -4.17 -20.06
N VAL A 91 -9.37 -5.45 -20.39
CA VAL A 91 -10.48 -6.27 -20.86
C VAL A 91 -11.26 -6.80 -19.65
N LYS A 92 -12.54 -6.46 -19.58
CA LYS A 92 -13.45 -6.80 -18.49
C LYS A 92 -13.82 -8.28 -18.55
N SER A 93 -13.81 -8.95 -17.41
CA SER A 93 -14.35 -10.32 -17.30
C SER A 93 -15.88 -10.26 -17.23
N ARG A 94 -16.57 -10.61 -18.32
CA ARG A 94 -18.03 -10.53 -18.42
C ARG A 94 -18.77 -11.73 -17.82
N THR A 95 -18.09 -12.85 -17.58
CA THR A 95 -18.78 -14.14 -17.34
C THR A 95 -18.26 -14.88 -16.11
N GLY A 96 -18.30 -14.29 -14.91
CA GLY A 96 -17.99 -14.98 -13.64
C GLY A 96 -16.65 -15.77 -13.64
N GLY A 97 -15.77 -15.44 -14.59
CA GLY A 97 -14.74 -16.29 -15.11
C GLY A 97 -13.39 -15.74 -14.74
N SER A 98 -12.42 -16.65 -14.63
CA SER A 98 -11.11 -16.39 -14.04
C SER A 98 -10.23 -15.36 -14.79
N GLY A 99 -10.72 -14.76 -15.88
CA GLY A 99 -10.01 -13.80 -16.74
C GLY A 99 -10.09 -14.22 -18.22
N ILE A 100 -9.23 -13.64 -19.06
CA ILE A 100 -9.10 -13.94 -20.49
C ILE A 100 -7.75 -14.58 -20.74
N ALA A 101 -7.70 -15.58 -21.63
CA ALA A 101 -6.48 -16.30 -21.96
C ALA A 101 -5.56 -15.49 -22.91
N ILE A 102 -4.25 -15.60 -22.72
CA ILE A 102 -3.24 -15.10 -23.65
C ILE A 102 -3.13 -16.06 -24.84
N LEU A 103 -3.31 -15.58 -26.06
CA LEU A 103 -2.97 -16.35 -27.27
C LEU A 103 -1.49 -16.24 -27.61
N TRP A 104 -0.96 -15.03 -27.48
CA TRP A 104 0.43 -14.74 -27.80
C TRP A 104 0.96 -13.58 -26.95
N VAL A 105 2.22 -13.67 -26.54
CA VAL A 105 2.94 -12.63 -25.79
C VAL A 105 4.36 -12.53 -26.34
N ALA A 106 4.91 -11.32 -26.40
CA ALA A 106 6.28 -11.08 -26.81
C ALA A 106 7.28 -11.70 -25.82
N ASP A 107 8.38 -12.24 -26.34
CA ASP A 107 9.42 -12.88 -25.54
C ASP A 107 10.12 -11.88 -24.62
N GLU A 108 10.41 -12.32 -23.39
CA GLU A 108 11.11 -11.51 -22.40
C GLU A 108 12.54 -11.16 -22.87
N GLY A 109 12.94 -9.90 -22.62
CA GLY A 109 14.23 -9.36 -23.05
C GLY A 109 14.24 -8.82 -24.49
N THR A 110 13.14 -8.89 -25.23
CA THR A 110 13.04 -8.34 -26.58
C THR A 110 12.96 -6.81 -26.56
N PRO A 111 13.80 -6.07 -27.30
CA PRO A 111 13.66 -4.63 -27.46
C PRO A 111 12.50 -4.32 -28.41
N VAL A 112 11.63 -3.39 -28.00
CA VAL A 112 10.42 -3.01 -28.74
C VAL A 112 10.35 -1.49 -28.93
N LYS A 113 9.74 -1.07 -30.03
CA LYS A 113 9.42 0.33 -30.30
C LYS A 113 7.95 0.61 -30.01
N LYS A 114 7.65 1.88 -29.78
CA LYS A 114 6.28 2.37 -29.65
C LYS A 114 5.44 1.93 -30.84
N GLY A 115 4.32 1.27 -30.54
CA GLY A 115 3.37 0.74 -31.52
C GLY A 115 3.60 -0.72 -31.90
N ASP A 116 4.68 -1.36 -31.44
CA ASP A 116 4.89 -2.79 -31.67
C ASP A 116 3.86 -3.63 -30.88
N LYS A 117 3.38 -4.72 -31.48
CA LYS A 117 2.43 -5.63 -30.85
C LYS A 117 3.13 -6.43 -29.74
N LEU A 118 2.54 -6.45 -28.55
CA LEU A 118 3.12 -7.08 -27.37
C LEU A 118 2.33 -8.29 -26.88
N VAL A 119 1.01 -8.19 -26.91
CA VAL A 119 0.12 -9.23 -26.37
C VAL A 119 -1.11 -9.34 -27.26
N GLU A 120 -1.55 -10.58 -27.44
CA GLU A 120 -2.83 -10.92 -28.03
C GLU A 120 -3.60 -11.82 -27.07
N LEU A 121 -4.77 -11.34 -26.68
CA LEU A 121 -5.72 -12.06 -25.83
C LEU A 121 -6.79 -12.76 -26.70
N ASP A 122 -7.38 -13.82 -26.18
CA ASP A 122 -8.45 -14.55 -26.88
C ASP A 122 -9.74 -13.70 -26.99
N SER A 123 -10.00 -13.17 -28.19
CA SER A 123 -11.19 -12.39 -28.53
C SER A 123 -12.40 -13.24 -28.97
N SER A 124 -12.26 -14.57 -29.09
CA SER A 124 -13.27 -15.43 -29.74
C SER A 124 -14.66 -15.29 -29.12
N GLN A 125 -14.73 -15.19 -27.78
CA GLN A 125 -15.98 -15.00 -27.05
C GLN A 125 -16.60 -13.62 -27.31
N LEU A 126 -15.78 -12.56 -27.26
CA LEU A 126 -16.22 -11.20 -27.53
C LEU A 126 -16.67 -11.02 -28.98
N GLU A 127 -16.03 -11.69 -29.94
CA GLU A 127 -16.46 -11.69 -31.34
C GLU A 127 -17.81 -12.38 -31.55
N GLN A 128 -18.06 -13.47 -30.82
CA GLN A 128 -19.36 -14.13 -30.84
C GLN A 128 -20.43 -13.22 -30.22
N GLU A 129 -20.11 -12.56 -29.10
CA GLU A 129 -20.99 -11.58 -28.45
C GLU A 129 -21.28 -10.40 -29.38
N LEU A 130 -20.28 -9.88 -30.09
CA LEU A 130 -20.44 -8.81 -31.09
C LEU A 130 -21.41 -9.21 -32.20
N LYS A 131 -21.30 -10.45 -32.71
CA LYS A 131 -22.21 -10.98 -33.73
C LYS A 131 -23.64 -11.07 -33.19
N GLN A 132 -23.81 -11.55 -31.96
CA GLN A 132 -25.12 -11.63 -31.32
C GLN A 132 -25.72 -10.24 -31.07
N GLN A 133 -24.94 -9.32 -30.53
CA GLN A 133 -25.34 -7.95 -30.24
C GLN A 133 -25.73 -7.20 -31.53
N ARG A 134 -25.02 -7.46 -32.64
CA ARG A 134 -25.37 -6.89 -33.95
C ARG A 134 -26.77 -7.32 -34.42
N ILE A 135 -27.19 -8.54 -34.11
CA ILE A 135 -28.55 -9.01 -34.42
C ILE A 135 -29.56 -8.27 -33.55
N VAL A 136 -29.25 -8.06 -32.27
CA VAL A 136 -30.11 -7.30 -31.33
C VAL A 136 -30.30 -5.87 -31.81
N VAL A 137 -29.22 -5.17 -32.17
CA VAL A 137 -29.28 -3.81 -32.76
C VAL A 137 -30.11 -3.82 -34.04
N GLY A 138 -29.91 -4.80 -34.93
CA GLY A 138 -30.71 -4.90 -36.16
C GLY A 138 -32.21 -5.09 -35.90
N ASN A 139 -32.60 -5.80 -34.83
CA ASN A 139 -34.00 -5.91 -34.41
C ASN A 139 -34.52 -4.59 -33.83
N ALA A 140 -33.69 -3.85 -33.07
CA ALA A 140 -34.03 -2.53 -32.56
C ALA A 140 -34.22 -1.51 -33.70
N ASP A 141 -33.35 -1.52 -34.70
CA ASP A 141 -33.46 -0.72 -35.93
C ASP A 141 -34.79 -1.00 -36.66
N ALA A 142 -35.15 -2.29 -36.78
CA ALA A 142 -36.42 -2.69 -37.37
C ALA A 142 -37.62 -2.14 -36.57
N ASN A 143 -37.54 -2.14 -35.23
CA ASN A 143 -38.59 -1.56 -34.38
C ASN A 143 -38.68 -0.04 -34.50
N VAL A 144 -37.56 0.67 -34.67
CA VAL A 144 -37.58 2.11 -34.97
C VAL A 144 -38.30 2.34 -36.31
N ALA A 145 -37.99 1.55 -37.34
CA ALA A 145 -38.68 1.66 -38.63
C ALA A 145 -40.19 1.37 -38.53
N THR A 146 -40.63 0.41 -37.72
CA THR A 146 -42.06 0.18 -37.48
C THR A 146 -42.72 1.33 -36.72
N GLY A 147 -42.03 1.90 -35.72
CA GLY A 147 -42.48 3.10 -35.01
C GLY A 147 -42.63 4.32 -35.92
N GLU A 148 -41.67 4.54 -36.83
CA GLU A 148 -41.74 5.63 -37.82
C GLU A 148 -42.91 5.44 -38.78
N ALA A 149 -43.15 4.21 -39.22
CA ALA A 149 -44.30 3.87 -40.05
C ALA A 149 -45.63 4.14 -39.31
N ALA A 150 -45.72 3.80 -38.03
CA ALA A 150 -46.91 4.04 -37.20
C ALA A 150 -47.21 5.54 -37.03
N VAL A 151 -46.19 6.35 -36.73
CA VAL A 151 -46.34 7.82 -36.67
C VAL A 151 -46.84 8.36 -38.01
N LYS A 152 -46.23 7.91 -39.12
CA LYS A 152 -46.61 8.33 -40.46
C LYS A 152 -48.06 7.94 -40.78
N GLN A 153 -48.49 6.74 -40.39
CA GLN A 153 -49.87 6.28 -40.57
C GLN A 153 -50.86 7.15 -39.78
N ALA A 154 -50.57 7.49 -38.53
CA ALA A 154 -51.42 8.38 -37.73
C ALA A 154 -51.52 9.80 -38.33
N MET A 155 -50.41 10.32 -38.86
CA MET A 155 -50.40 11.60 -39.57
C MET A 155 -51.23 11.56 -40.86
N ILE A 156 -51.14 10.48 -41.64
CA ILE A 156 -51.94 10.29 -42.85
C ILE A 156 -53.43 10.23 -42.51
N ALA A 157 -53.83 9.50 -41.47
CA ALA A 157 -55.23 9.39 -41.06
C ALA A 157 -55.84 10.77 -40.70
N ARG A 158 -55.07 11.62 -40.00
CA ARG A 158 -55.46 13.00 -39.71
C ARG A 158 -55.64 13.82 -40.98
N GLN A 159 -54.73 13.66 -41.94
CA GLN A 159 -54.76 14.37 -43.21
C GLN A 159 -55.96 13.93 -44.07
N GLU A 160 -56.22 12.63 -44.15
CA GLU A 160 -57.37 12.05 -44.87
C GLU A 160 -58.70 12.56 -44.32
N TYR A 161 -58.81 12.69 -42.99
CA TYR A 161 -59.99 13.30 -42.38
C TYR A 161 -60.15 14.77 -42.80
N LEU A 162 -59.08 15.56 -42.73
CA LEU A 162 -59.14 16.99 -43.03
C LEU A 162 -59.39 17.29 -44.50
N GLU A 163 -58.68 16.63 -45.41
CA GLU A 163 -58.74 16.91 -46.85
C GLU A 163 -59.82 16.11 -47.57
N GLY A 164 -60.20 14.94 -47.05
CA GLY A 164 -61.18 14.05 -47.64
C GLY A 164 -62.55 14.18 -46.97
N VAL A 165 -62.70 13.54 -45.81
CA VAL A 165 -64.00 13.34 -45.16
C VAL A 165 -64.65 14.66 -44.75
N PHE A 166 -63.93 15.51 -44.01
CA PHE A 166 -64.46 16.76 -43.49
C PHE A 166 -64.87 17.72 -44.62
N MET A 167 -64.00 17.92 -45.62
CA MET A 167 -64.31 18.77 -46.78
C MET A 167 -65.51 18.28 -47.57
N THR A 168 -65.65 16.96 -47.74
CA THR A 168 -66.77 16.38 -48.48
C THR A 168 -68.08 16.56 -47.72
N ASP A 169 -68.08 16.29 -46.41
CA ASP A 169 -69.25 16.47 -45.55
C ASP A 169 -69.66 17.94 -45.45
N GLU A 170 -68.70 18.84 -45.28
CA GLU A 170 -68.93 20.28 -45.23
C GLU A 170 -69.60 20.77 -46.52
N LYS A 171 -69.04 20.42 -47.68
CA LYS A 171 -69.58 20.82 -48.99
C LYS A 171 -70.97 20.23 -49.26
N ALA A 172 -71.24 19.02 -48.79
CA ALA A 172 -72.56 18.40 -48.90
C ALA A 172 -73.60 19.19 -48.08
N ILE A 173 -73.29 19.54 -46.83
CA ILE A 173 -74.19 20.35 -45.99
C ILE A 173 -74.36 21.76 -46.56
N GLU A 174 -73.30 22.39 -47.07
CA GLU A 174 -73.39 23.70 -47.73
C GLU A 174 -74.34 23.67 -48.94
N SER A 175 -74.30 22.60 -49.73
CA SER A 175 -75.24 22.40 -50.85
C SER A 175 -76.68 22.26 -50.35
N GLU A 176 -76.92 21.48 -49.29
CA GLU A 176 -78.24 21.35 -48.65
C GLU A 176 -78.76 22.70 -48.12
N ILE A 177 -77.87 23.52 -47.53
CA ILE A 177 -78.18 24.88 -47.08
C ILE A 177 -78.57 25.75 -48.27
N ALA A 178 -77.81 25.72 -49.37
CA ALA A 178 -78.10 26.51 -50.57
C ALA A 178 -79.47 26.15 -51.15
N ILE A 179 -79.83 24.87 -51.21
CA ILE A 179 -81.15 24.40 -51.65
C ILE A 179 -82.24 24.91 -50.69
N ALA A 180 -82.06 24.74 -49.37
CA ALA A 180 -83.02 25.22 -48.37
C ALA A 180 -83.22 26.75 -48.41
N GLN A 181 -82.17 27.51 -48.71
CA GLN A 181 -82.25 28.96 -48.92
C GLN A 181 -83.09 29.32 -50.14
N GLN A 182 -82.93 28.60 -51.26
CA GLN A 182 -83.76 28.83 -52.44
C GLN A 182 -85.23 28.51 -52.17
N GLU A 183 -85.52 27.41 -51.46
CA GLU A 183 -86.90 27.04 -51.13
C GLU A 183 -87.55 28.05 -50.18
N LEU A 184 -86.81 28.53 -49.17
CA LEU A 184 -87.27 29.61 -48.29
C LEU A 184 -87.58 30.89 -49.09
N ARG A 185 -86.70 31.28 -50.01
CA ARG A 185 -86.91 32.46 -50.86
C ARG A 185 -88.15 32.30 -51.74
N LYS A 186 -88.37 31.12 -52.32
CA LYS A 186 -89.55 30.80 -53.11
C LYS A 186 -90.83 30.86 -52.27
N ALA A 187 -90.83 30.28 -51.08
CA ALA A 187 -91.96 30.34 -50.15
C ALA A 187 -92.28 31.78 -49.72
N GLN A 188 -91.26 32.61 -49.47
CA GLN A 188 -91.42 34.03 -49.13
C GLN A 188 -92.06 34.83 -50.27
N LEU A 189 -91.62 34.60 -51.52
CA LEU A 189 -92.21 35.26 -52.69
C LEU A 189 -93.67 34.84 -52.91
N ALA A 190 -94.00 33.57 -52.67
CA ALA A 190 -95.37 33.07 -52.71
C ALA A 190 -96.24 33.73 -51.63
N LEU A 191 -95.73 33.80 -50.39
CA LEU A 191 -96.41 34.49 -49.29
C LEU A 191 -96.68 35.97 -49.61
N ASP A 192 -95.68 36.72 -50.08
CA ASP A 192 -95.83 38.14 -50.46
C ASP A 192 -96.86 38.33 -51.59
N SER A 193 -96.90 37.41 -52.56
CA SER A 193 -97.94 37.40 -53.59
C SER A 193 -99.32 37.16 -52.98
N SER A 194 -99.46 36.17 -52.10
CA SER A 194 -100.72 35.84 -51.43
C SER A 194 -101.21 36.98 -50.53
N GLU A 195 -100.33 37.64 -49.79
CA GLU A 195 -100.65 38.84 -48.98
C GLU A 195 -101.22 39.97 -49.85
N ARG A 196 -100.59 40.26 -51.00
CA ARG A 196 -101.08 41.27 -51.96
C ARG A 196 -102.43 40.90 -52.57
N LEU A 197 -102.72 39.62 -52.79
CA LEU A 197 -103.99 39.16 -53.33
C LEU A 197 -105.12 39.19 -52.29
N VAL A 198 -104.84 38.84 -51.04
CA VAL A 198 -105.77 38.97 -49.92
C VAL A 198 -106.13 40.44 -49.69
N ALA A 199 -105.15 41.36 -49.74
CA ALA A 199 -105.40 42.80 -49.64
C ALA A 199 -106.33 43.35 -50.74
N LYS A 200 -106.37 42.69 -51.90
CA LYS A 200 -107.28 43.01 -53.02
C LYS A 200 -108.62 42.25 -52.97
N GLY A 201 -108.83 41.40 -51.96
CA GLY A 201 -110.04 40.58 -51.79
C GLY A 201 -110.14 39.38 -52.73
N LEU A 202 -109.04 38.98 -53.39
CA LEU A 202 -109.03 37.97 -54.45
C LEU A 202 -108.75 36.54 -53.97
N VAL A 203 -108.28 36.37 -52.73
CA VAL A 203 -107.88 35.07 -52.15
C VAL A 203 -108.42 34.94 -50.72
N LYS A 204 -108.75 33.71 -50.30
CA LYS A 204 -109.27 33.39 -48.95
C LYS A 204 -108.16 33.39 -47.89
N SER A 205 -108.49 33.74 -46.65
CA SER A 205 -107.56 33.76 -45.50
C SER A 205 -106.82 32.43 -45.27
N LEU A 206 -107.48 31.30 -45.56
CA LEU A 206 -106.88 29.96 -45.41
C LEU A 206 -105.64 29.74 -46.30
N GLN A 207 -105.62 30.33 -47.52
CA GLN A 207 -104.47 30.18 -48.42
C GLN A 207 -103.25 30.96 -47.90
N LEU A 208 -103.48 32.14 -47.34
CA LEU A 208 -102.42 32.94 -46.72
C LEU A 208 -101.80 32.19 -45.53
N GLU A 209 -102.63 31.58 -44.70
CA GLU A 209 -102.18 30.78 -43.56
C GLU A 209 -101.33 29.57 -44.00
N ALA A 210 -101.73 28.88 -45.07
CA ALA A 210 -100.95 27.79 -45.65
C ALA A 210 -99.56 28.25 -46.14
N ASP A 211 -99.46 29.41 -46.81
CA ASP A 211 -98.18 29.97 -47.27
C ASP A 211 -97.30 30.44 -46.10
N GLN A 212 -97.89 30.96 -45.02
CA GLN A 212 -97.17 31.29 -43.79
C GLN A 212 -96.54 30.03 -43.16
N TYR A 213 -97.30 28.94 -43.08
CA TYR A 213 -96.77 27.65 -42.62
C TYR A 213 -95.66 27.12 -43.54
N ALA A 214 -95.78 27.29 -44.87
CA ALA A 214 -94.74 26.90 -45.80
C ALA A 214 -93.42 27.67 -45.57
N VAL A 215 -93.49 28.99 -45.33
CA VAL A 215 -92.32 29.80 -44.98
C VAL A 215 -91.71 29.36 -43.65
N ALA A 216 -92.54 29.14 -42.63
CA ALA A 216 -92.06 28.67 -41.32
C ALA A 216 -91.34 27.31 -41.44
N ASN A 217 -91.91 26.37 -42.22
CA ASN A 217 -91.31 25.08 -42.46
C ASN A 217 -89.97 25.18 -43.21
N ALA A 218 -89.92 25.96 -44.29
CA ALA A 218 -88.69 26.18 -45.06
C ALA A 218 -87.60 26.86 -44.21
N ARG A 219 -87.98 27.77 -43.32
CA ARG A 219 -87.06 28.43 -42.38
C ARG A 219 -86.50 27.44 -41.36
N ASN A 220 -87.34 26.61 -40.77
CA ASN A 220 -86.90 25.56 -39.84
C ASN A 220 -85.93 24.58 -40.50
N GLN A 221 -86.18 24.21 -41.76
CA GLN A 221 -85.28 23.35 -42.52
C GLN A 221 -83.91 24.00 -42.76
N LEU A 222 -83.90 25.28 -43.14
CA LEU A 222 -82.65 26.03 -43.30
C LEU A 222 -81.88 26.12 -41.97
N GLU A 223 -82.56 26.45 -40.87
CA GLU A 223 -81.95 26.57 -39.54
C GLU A 223 -81.40 25.21 -39.06
N ALA A 224 -82.11 24.11 -39.31
CA ALA A 224 -81.63 22.77 -39.01
C ALA A 224 -80.33 22.43 -39.77
N ASN A 225 -80.25 22.76 -41.06
CA ASN A 225 -79.05 22.52 -41.86
C ASN A 225 -77.88 23.42 -41.43
N GLN A 226 -78.13 24.69 -41.10
CA GLN A 226 -77.12 25.60 -40.53
C GLN A 226 -76.62 25.10 -39.17
N GLY A 227 -77.52 24.59 -38.33
CA GLY A 227 -77.19 23.95 -37.06
C GLY A 227 -76.26 22.74 -37.26
N ARG A 228 -76.57 21.88 -38.23
CA ARG A 228 -75.71 20.73 -38.60
C ARG A 228 -74.31 21.17 -39.02
N LEU A 229 -74.19 22.19 -39.88
CA LEU A 229 -72.89 22.73 -40.30
C LEU A 229 -72.09 23.25 -39.09
N LYS A 230 -72.75 24.00 -38.20
CA LYS A 230 -72.12 24.56 -37.01
C LYS A 230 -71.61 23.48 -36.06
N VAL A 231 -72.35 22.39 -35.89
CA VAL A 231 -71.93 21.22 -35.08
C VAL A 231 -70.75 20.53 -35.75
N LEU A 232 -70.78 20.32 -37.08
CA LEU A 232 -69.68 19.71 -37.82
C LEU A 232 -68.38 20.52 -37.67
N GLN A 233 -68.44 21.83 -37.92
CA GLN A 233 -67.26 22.72 -37.89
C GLN A 233 -66.69 22.93 -36.49
N ASN A 234 -67.55 23.16 -35.49
CA ASN A 234 -67.09 23.56 -34.16
C ASN A 234 -66.89 22.39 -33.19
N LEU A 235 -67.72 21.35 -33.28
CA LEU A 235 -67.69 20.24 -32.31
C LEU A 235 -67.03 19.01 -32.93
N THR A 236 -67.56 18.52 -34.05
CA THR A 236 -67.10 17.27 -34.66
C THR A 236 -65.65 17.38 -35.12
N ARG A 237 -65.31 18.44 -35.85
CA ARG A 237 -63.93 18.69 -36.31
C ARG A 237 -62.95 18.80 -35.14
N GLN A 238 -63.28 19.60 -34.12
CA GLN A 238 -62.40 19.79 -32.98
C GLN A 238 -62.19 18.49 -32.20
N LYS A 239 -63.26 17.73 -31.95
CA LYS A 239 -63.19 16.42 -31.29
C LYS A 239 -62.28 15.46 -32.07
N MET A 240 -62.47 15.35 -33.38
CA MET A 240 -61.68 14.45 -34.22
C MET A 240 -60.21 14.87 -34.28
N LEU A 241 -59.94 16.17 -34.39
CA LEU A 241 -58.56 16.68 -34.37
C LEU A 241 -57.83 16.36 -33.08
N VAL A 242 -58.48 16.55 -31.93
CA VAL A 242 -57.89 16.20 -30.63
C VAL A 242 -57.62 14.70 -30.53
N GLN A 243 -58.53 13.87 -31.07
CA GLN A 243 -58.33 12.41 -31.14
C GLN A 243 -57.09 12.06 -31.97
N PHE A 244 -56.99 12.57 -33.21
CA PHE A 244 -55.85 12.28 -34.08
C PHE A 244 -54.52 12.83 -33.55
N ASP A 245 -54.54 14.03 -32.96
CA ASP A 245 -53.35 14.61 -32.33
C ASP A 245 -52.89 13.75 -31.13
N SER A 246 -53.84 13.17 -30.39
CA SER A 246 -53.55 12.20 -29.31
C SER A 246 -52.97 10.90 -29.86
N ASP A 247 -53.51 10.37 -30.96
CA ASP A 247 -53.00 9.16 -31.62
C ASP A 247 -51.58 9.37 -32.18
N ILE A 248 -51.31 10.54 -32.79
CA ILE A 248 -49.97 10.93 -33.25
C ILE A 248 -49.01 11.05 -32.06
N ALA A 249 -49.45 11.68 -30.96
CA ALA A 249 -48.63 11.80 -29.76
C ALA A 249 -48.29 10.42 -29.16
N ALA A 250 -49.26 9.51 -29.09
CA ALA A 250 -49.06 8.13 -28.64
C ALA A 250 -48.08 7.37 -29.55
N ALA A 251 -48.22 7.48 -30.87
CA ALA A 251 -47.31 6.86 -31.82
C ALA A 251 -45.88 7.43 -31.71
N ARG A 252 -45.74 8.75 -31.51
CA ARG A 252 -44.43 9.39 -31.31
C ARG A 252 -43.77 8.94 -30.01
N ALA A 253 -44.53 8.82 -28.94
CA ALA A 253 -44.03 8.27 -27.68
C ALA A 253 -43.53 6.83 -27.85
N GLY A 254 -44.23 6.01 -28.64
CA GLY A 254 -43.79 4.67 -29.01
C GLY A 254 -42.49 4.66 -29.83
N LEU A 255 -42.37 5.55 -30.83
CA LEU A 255 -41.15 5.71 -31.60
C LEU A 255 -39.96 6.12 -30.72
N GLU A 256 -40.16 7.05 -29.80
CA GLU A 256 -39.11 7.49 -28.89
C GLU A 256 -38.64 6.36 -27.97
N ALA A 257 -39.57 5.52 -27.49
CA ALA A 257 -39.21 4.33 -26.73
C ALA A 257 -38.35 3.36 -27.55
N TYR A 258 -38.69 3.12 -28.82
CA TYR A 258 -37.86 2.29 -29.70
C TYR A 258 -36.48 2.89 -29.98
N ARG A 259 -36.38 4.22 -30.14
CA ARG A 259 -35.10 4.92 -30.30
C ARG A 259 -34.23 4.82 -29.06
N GLY A 260 -34.81 4.98 -27.87
CA GLY A 260 -34.08 4.78 -26.62
C GLY A 260 -33.52 3.36 -26.49
N THR A 261 -34.31 2.34 -26.85
CA THR A 261 -33.80 0.95 -26.89
C THR A 261 -32.70 0.78 -27.96
N GLN A 262 -32.85 1.35 -29.15
CA GLN A 262 -31.82 1.30 -30.19
C GLN A 262 -30.50 1.90 -29.69
N GLU A 263 -30.56 3.08 -29.08
CA GLU A 263 -29.39 3.77 -28.53
C GLU A 263 -28.67 2.91 -27.49
N GLU A 264 -29.40 2.38 -26.50
CA GLU A 264 -28.85 1.48 -25.48
C GLU A 264 -28.16 0.24 -26.10
N GLU A 265 -28.80 -0.39 -27.08
CA GLU A 265 -28.24 -1.58 -27.73
C GLU A 265 -27.02 -1.24 -28.62
N THR A 266 -26.97 -0.04 -29.21
CA THR A 266 -25.80 0.45 -29.94
C THR A 266 -24.62 0.77 -29.03
N GLU A 267 -24.87 1.37 -27.85
CA GLU A 267 -23.81 1.62 -26.86
C GLU A 267 -23.17 0.32 -26.39
N LYS A 268 -23.98 -0.71 -26.08
CA LYS A 268 -23.47 -2.05 -25.75
C LYS A 268 -22.62 -2.65 -26.87
N LEU A 269 -23.01 -2.42 -28.12
CA LEU A 269 -22.28 -2.91 -29.29
C LEU A 269 -20.91 -2.22 -29.43
N GLU A 270 -20.84 -0.91 -29.24
CA GLU A 270 -19.57 -0.17 -29.22
C GLU A 270 -18.69 -0.58 -28.04
N GLU A 271 -19.26 -0.79 -26.85
CA GLU A 271 -18.49 -1.29 -25.71
C GLU A 271 -17.82 -2.64 -26.03
N ILE A 272 -18.55 -3.58 -26.66
CA ILE A 272 -17.97 -4.86 -27.08
C ILE A 272 -16.84 -4.65 -28.09
N ARG A 273 -16.99 -3.74 -29.05
CA ARG A 273 -15.94 -3.42 -30.03
C ARG A 273 -14.69 -2.88 -29.35
N GLU A 274 -14.84 -1.96 -28.40
CA GLU A 274 -13.72 -1.42 -27.63
C GLU A 274 -13.00 -2.54 -26.86
N GLN A 275 -13.75 -3.46 -26.24
CA GLN A 275 -13.17 -4.61 -25.55
C GLN A 275 -12.38 -5.54 -26.49
N ILE A 276 -12.86 -5.78 -27.72
CA ILE A 276 -12.12 -6.54 -28.74
C ILE A 276 -10.84 -5.81 -29.13
N THR A 277 -10.89 -4.48 -29.31
CA THR A 277 -9.67 -3.71 -29.63
C THR A 277 -8.65 -3.76 -28.48
N ALA A 278 -9.14 -3.83 -27.23
CA ALA A 278 -8.29 -3.96 -26.04
C ALA A 278 -7.69 -5.37 -25.88
N CYS A 279 -8.16 -6.39 -26.61
CA CYS A 279 -7.53 -7.72 -26.63
C CYS A 279 -6.16 -7.71 -27.31
N VAL A 280 -5.89 -6.76 -28.20
CA VAL A 280 -4.57 -6.61 -28.83
C VAL A 280 -3.87 -5.41 -28.23
N MET A 281 -2.79 -5.66 -27.50
CA MET A 281 -2.06 -4.61 -26.80
C MET A 281 -0.75 -4.29 -27.50
N TYR A 282 -0.49 -2.99 -27.63
CA TYR A 282 0.69 -2.42 -28.29
C TYR A 282 1.57 -1.69 -27.28
N ALA A 283 2.86 -1.54 -27.61
CA ALA A 283 3.83 -0.83 -26.79
C ALA A 283 3.52 0.69 -26.75
N PRO A 284 3.24 1.30 -25.58
CA PRO A 284 3.03 2.75 -25.48
C PRO A 284 4.33 3.58 -25.63
N THR A 285 5.47 2.98 -25.30
CA THR A 285 6.81 3.58 -25.33
C THR A 285 7.83 2.57 -25.84
N ASP A 286 8.98 3.06 -26.26
CA ASP A 286 10.14 2.22 -26.54
C ASP A 286 10.66 1.62 -25.21
N GLY A 287 11.19 0.40 -25.26
CA GLY A 287 11.69 -0.27 -24.05
C GLY A 287 12.06 -1.72 -24.30
N VAL A 288 12.33 -2.44 -23.22
CA VAL A 288 12.58 -3.89 -23.24
C VAL A 288 11.42 -4.61 -22.58
N VAL A 289 10.92 -5.69 -23.17
CA VAL A 289 9.82 -6.49 -22.62
C VAL A 289 10.29 -7.21 -21.35
N VAL A 290 9.66 -6.92 -20.21
CA VAL A 290 9.81 -7.66 -18.95
C VAL A 290 8.45 -8.19 -18.53
N HIS A 291 8.33 -9.48 -18.24
CA HIS A 291 7.04 -10.05 -17.85
C HIS A 291 6.71 -9.68 -16.39
N ALA A 292 5.47 -9.28 -16.13
CA ALA A 292 5.02 -8.88 -14.79
C ALA A 292 4.65 -10.10 -13.92
N ASN A 293 5.56 -11.07 -13.81
CA ASN A 293 5.34 -12.29 -13.05
C ASN A 293 5.26 -11.98 -11.54
N LYS A 294 4.22 -12.49 -10.87
CA LYS A 294 4.05 -12.36 -9.41
C LYS A 294 4.23 -13.73 -8.76
N TYR A 295 5.36 -13.93 -8.09
CA TYR A 295 5.59 -15.07 -7.21
C TYR A 295 4.96 -14.78 -5.85
N SER A 296 3.86 -15.45 -5.52
CA SER A 296 3.32 -15.40 -4.16
C SER A 296 4.12 -16.34 -3.25
N SER A 297 4.86 -15.79 -2.28
CA SER A 297 5.66 -16.59 -1.33
C SER A 297 4.83 -17.38 -0.30
N ARG A 298 3.49 -17.34 -0.39
CA ARG A 298 2.57 -18.01 0.53
C ARG A 298 1.84 -19.09 -0.25
N GLY A 299 2.25 -20.35 -0.05
CA GLY A 299 1.82 -21.53 -0.82
C GLY A 299 0.30 -21.75 -0.90
N GLY A 300 -0.34 -21.04 -1.82
CA GLY A 300 -1.76 -21.09 -2.10
C GLY A 300 -2.08 -20.46 -3.45
N ASN A 301 -1.94 -21.26 -4.52
CA ASN A 301 -2.66 -21.15 -5.79
C ASN A 301 -2.86 -19.76 -6.42
N ALA A 302 -1.76 -19.08 -6.79
CA ALA A 302 -1.71 -18.24 -8.00
C ALA A 302 -0.25 -17.84 -8.27
N GLU A 303 0.54 -18.78 -8.78
CA GLU A 303 1.71 -18.40 -9.58
C GLU A 303 1.15 -17.95 -10.92
N VAL A 304 1.12 -16.64 -11.16
CA VAL A 304 0.70 -16.12 -12.46
C VAL A 304 1.96 -15.87 -13.26
N VAL A 305 2.34 -16.88 -14.03
CA VAL A 305 3.37 -16.77 -15.06
C VAL A 305 2.69 -16.30 -16.33
N ILE A 306 3.22 -15.23 -16.92
CA ILE A 306 2.71 -14.68 -18.17
C ILE A 306 3.24 -15.52 -19.32
N GLU A 307 2.43 -16.48 -19.77
CA GLU A 307 2.74 -17.37 -20.89
C GLU A 307 1.50 -17.56 -21.79
N PRO A 308 1.67 -17.96 -23.07
CA PRO A 308 0.54 -18.36 -23.90
C PRO A 308 -0.31 -19.42 -23.19
N GLY A 309 -1.62 -19.19 -23.10
CA GLY A 309 -2.59 -20.00 -22.37
C GLY A 309 -2.87 -19.53 -20.93
N ALA A 310 -2.07 -18.61 -20.38
CA ALA A 310 -2.31 -18.06 -19.04
C ALA A 310 -3.57 -17.18 -19.02
N ILE A 311 -4.31 -17.23 -17.90
CA ILE A 311 -5.54 -16.47 -17.72
C ILE A 311 -5.24 -15.17 -16.95
N ILE A 312 -5.54 -14.03 -17.57
CA ILE A 312 -5.32 -12.69 -17.01
C ILE A 312 -6.64 -12.03 -16.62
N ARG A 313 -6.68 -11.41 -15.43
CA ARG A 313 -7.83 -10.62 -14.96
C ARG A 313 -7.72 -9.16 -15.37
N GLU A 314 -8.87 -8.47 -15.35
CA GLU A 314 -8.91 -7.02 -15.51
C GLU A 314 -7.98 -6.34 -14.48
N ARG A 315 -7.32 -5.26 -14.90
CA ARG A 315 -6.37 -4.46 -14.12
C ARG A 315 -5.09 -5.19 -13.69
N GLN A 316 -4.84 -6.38 -14.21
CA GLN A 316 -3.60 -7.09 -13.96
C GLN A 316 -2.52 -6.62 -14.94
N ALA A 317 -1.34 -6.28 -14.41
CA ALA A 317 -0.16 -5.97 -15.22
C ALA A 317 0.34 -7.25 -15.92
N ILE A 318 0.70 -7.12 -17.19
CA ILE A 318 1.14 -8.24 -18.04
C ILE A 318 2.62 -8.04 -18.40
N ILE A 319 2.95 -6.85 -18.91
CA ILE A 319 4.31 -6.49 -19.33
C ILE A 319 4.71 -5.18 -18.67
N ARG A 320 5.98 -5.07 -18.33
CA ARG A 320 6.68 -3.85 -17.95
C ARG A 320 7.64 -3.48 -19.05
N LEU A 321 7.68 -2.19 -19.39
CA LEU A 321 8.58 -1.61 -20.39
C LEU A 321 9.48 -0.60 -19.68
N PRO A 322 10.56 -1.05 -19.02
CA PRO A 322 11.63 -0.18 -18.57
C PRO A 322 12.35 0.46 -19.76
N ASP A 323 12.63 1.77 -19.65
CA ASP A 323 13.48 2.49 -20.59
C ASP A 323 14.96 2.18 -20.26
N PRO A 324 15.74 1.58 -21.19
CA PRO A 324 17.16 1.27 -20.97
C PRO A 324 18.06 2.51 -20.93
N SER A 325 17.57 3.68 -21.37
CA SER A 325 18.35 4.92 -21.42
C SER A 325 18.37 5.67 -20.08
N GLU A 326 17.32 5.49 -19.27
CA GLU A 326 17.14 6.17 -17.98
C GLU A 326 17.24 5.17 -16.82
N MET A 327 18.45 4.73 -16.51
CA MET A 327 18.69 3.75 -15.44
C MET A 327 19.08 4.42 -14.11
N GLN A 328 18.65 3.83 -13.00
CA GLN A 328 18.97 4.26 -11.65
C GLN A 328 19.21 3.07 -10.73
N VAL A 329 19.88 3.29 -9.60
CA VAL A 329 20.04 2.30 -8.53
C VAL A 329 19.14 2.69 -7.37
N SER A 330 18.30 1.76 -6.94
CA SER A 330 17.55 1.84 -5.69
C SER A 330 18.36 1.15 -4.60
N ALA A 331 19.03 1.94 -3.77
CA ALA A 331 19.84 1.44 -2.66
C ALA A 331 19.09 1.65 -1.34
N LYS A 332 19.17 0.67 -0.44
CA LYS A 332 18.57 0.74 0.89
C LYS A 332 19.64 1.08 1.91
N ILE A 333 19.53 2.26 2.51
CA ILE A 333 20.56 2.80 3.39
C ILE A 333 20.09 2.76 4.83
N ASN A 334 20.96 2.30 5.73
CA ASN A 334 20.67 2.20 7.16
C ASN A 334 20.38 3.59 7.81
N GLU A 335 19.47 3.64 8.78
CA GLU A 335 19.16 4.85 9.57
C GLU A 335 20.39 5.56 10.15
N SER A 336 21.43 4.82 10.55
CA SER A 336 22.67 5.40 11.08
C SER A 336 23.49 6.18 10.05
N ARG A 337 23.28 5.92 8.75
CA ARG A 337 24.07 6.49 7.65
C ARG A 337 23.28 7.47 6.78
N VAL A 338 21.94 7.34 6.73
CA VAL A 338 21.09 8.20 5.88
C VAL A 338 21.22 9.68 6.22
N THR A 339 21.48 10.04 7.47
CA THR A 339 21.66 11.44 7.91
C THR A 339 22.88 12.12 7.27
N LEU A 340 23.84 11.32 6.80
CA LEU A 340 25.05 11.83 6.16
C LEU A 340 24.86 12.10 4.65
N LEU A 341 23.73 11.69 4.07
CA LEU A 341 23.50 11.80 2.63
C LEU A 341 22.65 13.00 2.27
N GLU A 342 23.06 13.68 1.19
CA GLU A 342 22.32 14.78 0.58
C GLU A 342 22.12 14.53 -0.91
N GLU A 343 21.07 15.16 -1.46
CA GLU A 343 20.81 15.14 -2.90
C GLU A 343 21.95 15.85 -3.65
N GLY A 344 22.43 15.24 -4.73
CA GLY A 344 23.50 15.77 -5.57
C GLY A 344 24.89 15.16 -5.30
N MET A 345 25.07 14.37 -4.25
CA MET A 345 26.34 13.72 -3.94
C MET A 345 26.80 12.79 -5.08
N PRO A 346 28.11 12.78 -5.41
CA PRO A 346 28.66 11.87 -6.40
C PRO A 346 28.73 10.44 -5.86
N ALA A 347 28.42 9.48 -6.73
CA ALA A 347 28.46 8.06 -6.40
C ALA A 347 29.21 7.27 -7.48
N ARG A 348 29.93 6.23 -7.06
CA ARG A 348 30.51 5.22 -7.95
C ARG A 348 29.73 3.93 -7.79
N ILE A 349 29.28 3.38 -8.91
CA ILE A 349 28.42 2.20 -8.94
C ILE A 349 29.23 1.07 -9.57
N ARG A 350 29.29 -0.07 -8.89
CA ARG A 350 29.92 -1.30 -9.37
C ARG A 350 28.86 -2.37 -9.51
N VAL A 351 28.73 -2.95 -10.71
CA VAL A 351 27.73 -3.99 -10.98
C VAL A 351 28.34 -5.36 -10.69
N ASP A 352 27.76 -6.12 -9.76
CA ASP A 352 28.32 -7.41 -9.35
C ASP A 352 28.35 -8.44 -10.50
N ALA A 353 27.37 -8.36 -11.39
CA ALA A 353 27.24 -9.23 -12.55
C ALA A 353 28.29 -8.98 -13.65
N ILE A 354 28.95 -7.82 -13.66
CA ILE A 354 29.93 -7.45 -14.70
C ILE A 354 31.24 -7.01 -14.03
N PRO A 355 32.20 -7.93 -13.83
CA PRO A 355 33.46 -7.62 -13.18
C PRO A 355 34.23 -6.50 -13.88
N GLY A 356 34.60 -5.46 -13.13
CA GLY A 356 35.42 -4.34 -13.62
C GLY A 356 34.65 -3.19 -14.27
N LEU A 357 33.33 -3.30 -14.46
CA LEU A 357 32.51 -2.18 -14.93
C LEU A 357 32.23 -1.20 -13.78
N GLN A 358 32.82 -0.02 -13.86
CA GLN A 358 32.55 1.09 -12.94
C GLN A 358 31.73 2.16 -13.65
N LEU A 359 30.60 2.51 -13.06
CA LEU A 359 29.70 3.54 -13.56
C LEU A 359 29.73 4.74 -12.62
N GLN A 360 29.48 5.90 -13.19
CA GLN A 360 29.35 7.14 -12.43
C GLN A 360 27.87 7.42 -12.21
N GLY A 361 27.52 7.87 -11.01
CA GLY A 361 26.16 8.21 -10.66
C GLY A 361 26.09 9.43 -9.76
N ARG A 362 24.87 9.91 -9.57
CA ARG A 362 24.57 11.02 -8.65
C ARG A 362 23.32 10.69 -7.85
N VAL A 363 23.35 10.96 -6.55
CA VAL A 363 22.18 10.85 -5.68
C VAL A 363 21.13 11.85 -6.14
N THR A 364 19.96 11.38 -6.58
CA THR A 364 18.86 12.24 -7.03
C THR A 364 17.81 12.44 -5.95
N LYS A 365 17.60 11.41 -5.12
CA LYS A 365 16.56 11.44 -4.10
C LYS A 365 16.94 10.57 -2.91
N VAL A 366 16.77 11.10 -1.71
CA VAL A 366 16.87 10.35 -0.45
C VAL A 366 15.49 10.38 0.21
N ASN A 367 14.88 9.21 0.40
CA ASN A 367 13.56 9.16 1.04
C ASN A 367 13.66 9.61 2.50
N ARG A 368 12.76 10.49 2.93
CA ARG A 368 12.68 10.98 4.32
C ARG A 368 11.98 10.01 5.27
N TYR A 369 11.28 9.03 4.70
CA TYR A 369 10.56 8.01 5.44
C TYR A 369 11.25 6.68 5.22
N ALA A 370 11.40 5.91 6.29
CA ALA A 370 11.91 4.55 6.21
C ALA A 370 10.97 3.69 5.35
N GLU A 371 11.54 2.82 4.53
CA GLU A 371 10.76 1.84 3.80
C GLU A 371 10.16 0.83 4.80
N PRO A 372 8.89 0.43 4.63
CA PRO A 372 8.29 -0.59 5.48
C PRO A 372 9.06 -1.90 5.30
N GLY A 373 9.84 -2.28 6.32
CA GLY A 373 10.52 -3.57 6.37
C GLY A 373 9.51 -4.73 6.44
N SER A 374 9.96 -5.92 6.04
CA SER A 374 9.16 -7.14 6.18
C SER A 374 8.78 -7.37 7.65
N TRP A 375 7.58 -7.88 7.92
CA TRP A 375 7.08 -8.19 9.27
C TRP A 375 8.01 -9.13 10.09
N MET A 376 8.93 -9.83 9.42
CA MET A 376 9.97 -10.69 10.04
C MET A 376 11.30 -9.97 10.34
N SER A 377 11.54 -8.76 9.84
CA SER A 377 12.78 -7.98 10.03
C SER A 377 12.49 -6.63 10.71
N SER A 378 12.07 -6.67 11.98
CA SER A 378 11.49 -5.51 12.69
C SER A 378 12.50 -4.52 13.30
N SER A 379 13.81 -4.74 13.20
CA SER A 379 14.78 -3.98 14.03
C SER A 379 15.69 -2.99 13.28
N ILE A 380 15.78 -3.05 11.94
CA ILE A 380 16.64 -2.13 11.17
C ILE A 380 15.76 -1.31 10.23
N LYS A 381 15.77 0.01 10.42
CA LYS A 381 15.10 0.92 9.49
C LYS A 381 16.02 1.24 8.33
N GLU A 382 15.52 1.02 7.13
CA GLU A 382 16.20 1.31 5.87
C GLU A 382 15.48 2.45 5.17
N TYR A 383 16.24 3.34 4.55
CA TYR A 383 15.75 4.48 3.81
C TYR A 383 16.13 4.30 2.33
N GLY A 384 15.12 4.26 1.46
CA GLY A 384 15.32 4.14 0.03
C GLY A 384 16.03 5.38 -0.53
N THR A 385 17.15 5.17 -1.20
CA THR A 385 17.94 6.21 -1.84
C THR A 385 18.09 5.89 -3.32
N THR A 386 17.72 6.83 -4.17
CA THR A 386 17.80 6.70 -5.62
C THR A 386 19.06 7.38 -6.14
N ILE A 387 19.88 6.63 -6.86
CA ILE A 387 21.09 7.12 -7.52
C ILE A 387 20.91 6.99 -9.03
N LYS A 388 20.91 8.12 -9.76
CA LYS A 388 20.84 8.11 -11.22
C LYS A 388 22.18 7.67 -11.81
N ILE A 389 22.17 6.74 -12.76
CA ILE A 389 23.34 6.32 -13.51
C ILE A 389 23.56 7.31 -14.66
N ILE A 390 24.79 7.79 -14.81
CA ILE A 390 25.20 8.66 -15.93
C ILE A 390 25.67 7.75 -17.07
N ASP A 391 25.05 7.89 -18.23
CA ASP A 391 25.37 7.14 -19.45
C ASP A 391 25.40 5.60 -19.25
N PRO A 392 24.23 4.97 -18.99
CA PRO A 392 24.18 3.53 -18.76
C PRO A 392 24.50 2.76 -20.05
N PRO A 393 25.51 1.86 -20.05
CA PRO A 393 25.76 0.99 -21.20
C PRO A 393 24.61 -0.02 -21.40
N PRO A 394 24.35 -0.45 -22.65
CA PRO A 394 23.26 -1.36 -22.99
C PRO A 394 23.42 -2.78 -22.41
N SER A 395 24.56 -3.09 -21.78
CA SER A 395 24.82 -4.37 -21.11
C SER A 395 24.13 -4.50 -19.75
N ILE A 396 23.70 -3.38 -19.16
CA ILE A 396 23.05 -3.37 -17.84
C ILE A 396 21.56 -3.69 -18.01
N ARG A 397 21.03 -4.52 -17.11
CA ARG A 397 19.61 -4.88 -17.08
C ARG A 397 19.00 -4.49 -15.74
N THR A 398 17.70 -4.23 -15.74
CA THR A 398 16.93 -4.07 -14.51
C THR A 398 16.96 -5.36 -13.68
N GLY A 399 16.97 -5.24 -12.37
CA GLY A 399 17.05 -6.37 -11.44
C GLY A 399 18.48 -6.84 -11.11
N MET A 400 19.51 -6.23 -11.71
CA MET A 400 20.89 -6.51 -11.33
C MET A 400 21.24 -5.88 -9.98
N THR A 401 21.97 -6.60 -9.14
CA THR A 401 22.54 -6.06 -7.91
C THR A 401 23.76 -5.18 -8.25
N ALA A 402 23.83 -4.02 -7.60
CA ALA A 402 24.95 -3.11 -7.71
C ALA A 402 25.39 -2.64 -6.33
N GLU A 403 26.71 -2.55 -6.16
CA GLU A 403 27.34 -1.90 -5.02
C GLU A 403 27.50 -0.42 -5.32
N VAL A 404 27.03 0.44 -4.41
CA VAL A 404 27.09 1.89 -4.54
C VAL A 404 28.01 2.45 -3.47
N GLN A 405 29.03 3.18 -3.92
CA GLN A 405 29.96 3.95 -3.10
C GLN A 405 29.59 5.42 -3.21
N ILE A 406 28.98 5.97 -2.17
CA ILE A 406 28.55 7.38 -2.12
C ILE A 406 29.62 8.18 -1.40
N PHE A 407 30.18 9.19 -2.06
CA PHE A 407 31.22 10.04 -1.49
C PHE A 407 30.56 11.20 -0.74
N VAL A 408 30.45 11.08 0.58
CA VAL A 408 29.82 12.08 1.46
C VAL A 408 30.71 13.31 1.59
N GLN A 409 31.99 13.07 1.83
CA GLN A 409 32.98 14.12 1.99
C GLN A 409 34.33 13.65 1.45
N GLN A 410 34.96 14.50 0.64
CA GLN A 410 36.31 14.29 0.14
C GLN A 410 37.17 15.45 0.61
N LEU A 411 38.21 15.14 1.38
CA LEU A 411 39.17 16.12 1.88
C LEU A 411 40.52 15.77 1.28
N ASP A 412 41.06 16.62 0.42
CA ASP A 412 42.33 16.34 -0.28
C ASP A 412 43.54 16.34 0.68
N ASP A 413 43.48 17.14 1.75
CA ASP A 413 44.52 17.26 2.78
C ASP A 413 43.88 17.32 4.18
N ALA A 414 43.75 16.15 4.80
CA ALA A 414 43.20 15.96 6.13
C ALA A 414 44.22 15.27 7.04
N LEU A 415 44.30 15.71 8.30
CA LEU A 415 45.07 15.03 9.34
C LEU A 415 44.28 13.81 9.82
N GLN A 416 44.84 12.62 9.64
CA GLN A 416 44.15 11.35 9.88
C GLN A 416 44.83 10.55 10.99
N ILE A 417 44.00 9.95 11.85
CA ILE A 417 44.44 8.96 12.83
C ILE A 417 43.52 7.74 12.79
N PRO A 418 43.98 6.54 13.17
CA PRO A 418 43.09 5.37 13.22
C PRO A 418 41.97 5.58 14.25
N ILE A 419 40.75 5.15 13.93
CA ILE A 419 39.56 5.31 14.79
C ILE A 419 39.75 4.69 16.18
N GLN A 420 40.59 3.66 16.30
CA GLN A 420 40.93 2.99 17.55
C GLN A 420 41.63 3.92 18.56
N GLY A 421 42.32 4.97 18.08
CA GLY A 421 42.98 5.97 18.91
C GLY A 421 42.05 7.07 19.43
N VAL A 422 40.78 7.04 19.04
CA VAL A 422 39.75 8.00 19.47
C VAL A 422 38.88 7.37 20.56
N TYR A 423 38.73 8.06 21.68
CA TYR A 423 37.87 7.63 22.78
C TYR A 423 36.85 8.70 23.12
N GLU A 424 35.57 8.39 22.96
CA GLU A 424 34.48 9.28 23.34
C GLU A 424 34.06 9.01 24.78
N TYR A 425 34.16 10.03 25.64
CA TYR A 425 33.73 9.97 27.03
C TYR A 425 32.79 11.13 27.36
N ARG A 426 31.52 10.79 27.65
CA ARG A 426 30.47 11.74 28.08
C ARG A 426 30.37 13.01 27.20
N GLY A 427 30.51 12.85 25.88
CA GLY A 427 30.38 13.94 24.90
C GLY A 427 31.69 14.67 24.56
N ASN A 428 32.81 14.33 25.19
CA ASN A 428 34.14 14.81 24.80
C ASN A 428 34.90 13.70 24.07
N THR A 429 35.58 14.06 22.99
CA THR A 429 36.37 13.12 22.19
C THR A 429 37.84 13.27 22.55
N LEU A 430 38.42 12.24 23.15
CA LEU A 430 39.78 12.26 23.71
C LEU A 430 40.70 11.37 22.87
N ALA A 431 41.96 11.80 22.72
CA ALA A 431 43.03 10.98 22.18
C ALA A 431 44.21 10.98 23.16
N LEU A 432 44.86 9.82 23.32
CA LEU A 432 46.07 9.70 24.14
C LEU A 432 47.29 9.77 23.22
N MET A 433 48.08 10.82 23.41
CA MET A 433 49.29 11.09 22.65
C MET A 433 50.51 10.55 23.40
N ARG A 434 51.46 9.98 22.66
CA ARG A 434 52.79 9.65 23.16
C ARG A 434 53.77 10.72 22.67
N GLY A 435 54.30 11.51 23.60
CA GLY A 435 55.35 12.47 23.30
C GLY A 435 56.70 11.80 22.99
N SER A 436 57.62 12.54 22.37
CA SER A 436 58.97 12.07 22.01
C SER A 436 59.81 11.56 23.18
N ASN A 437 59.42 11.92 24.42
CA ASN A 437 60.10 11.58 25.66
C ASN A 437 59.47 10.37 26.38
N GLY A 438 58.43 9.76 25.80
CA GLY A 438 57.68 8.66 26.40
C GLY A 438 56.55 9.09 27.35
N GLU A 439 56.36 10.39 27.57
CA GLU A 439 55.25 10.93 28.36
C GLU A 439 53.91 10.77 27.61
N LEU A 440 52.87 10.38 28.35
CA LEU A 440 51.52 10.20 27.83
C LEU A 440 50.67 11.42 28.17
N GLU A 441 50.13 12.09 27.15
CA GLU A 441 49.29 13.27 27.30
C GLU A 441 47.90 12.99 26.75
N THR A 442 46.86 13.22 27.57
CA THR A 442 45.47 13.16 27.10
C THR A 442 45.11 14.51 26.49
N ARG A 443 44.71 14.54 25.21
CA ARG A 443 44.24 15.75 24.53
C ARG A 443 42.80 15.61 24.06
N ASN A 444 42.04 16.69 24.19
CA ASN A 444 40.70 16.78 23.59
C ASN A 444 40.87 17.04 22.09
N VAL A 445 40.21 16.23 21.26
CA VAL A 445 40.34 16.28 19.80
C VAL A 445 38.98 16.51 19.16
N THR A 446 38.93 17.37 18.14
CA THR A 446 37.69 17.62 17.40
C THR A 446 37.68 16.80 16.11
N VAL A 447 36.87 15.76 16.09
CA VAL A 447 36.69 14.88 14.93
C VAL A 447 35.71 15.51 13.96
N VAL A 448 36.13 15.65 12.69
CA VAL A 448 35.32 16.23 11.61
C VAL A 448 34.51 15.15 10.89
N ALA A 449 35.19 14.08 10.51
CA ALA A 449 34.60 12.98 9.76
C ALA A 449 35.34 11.69 10.07
N THR A 450 34.62 10.57 10.03
CA THR A 450 35.15 9.25 10.38
C THR A 450 34.71 8.25 9.33
N ASN A 451 35.62 7.39 8.89
CA ASN A 451 35.31 6.22 8.08
C ASN A 451 35.60 4.95 8.90
N ASP A 452 35.44 3.77 8.30
CA ASP A 452 35.58 2.48 9.02
C ASP A 452 36.96 2.25 9.66
N LYS A 453 38.00 3.00 9.27
CA LYS A 453 39.39 2.78 9.71
C LYS A 453 40.04 4.00 10.35
N MET A 454 39.74 5.19 9.84
CA MET A 454 40.42 6.44 10.14
C MET A 454 39.41 7.53 10.52
N ALA A 455 39.80 8.40 11.44
CA ALA A 455 39.10 9.62 11.80
C ALA A 455 39.94 10.84 11.38
N THR A 456 39.28 11.85 10.81
CA THR A 456 39.88 13.13 10.46
C THR A 456 39.75 14.11 11.61
N ILE A 457 40.86 14.73 12.01
CA ILE A 457 40.93 15.66 13.13
C ILE A 457 41.20 17.08 12.62
N SER A 458 40.41 18.03 13.11
CA SER A 458 40.61 19.47 12.82
C SER A 458 41.48 20.15 13.87
N ASP A 459 41.32 19.78 15.14
CA ASP A 459 41.99 20.41 16.27
C ASP A 459 42.39 19.38 17.33
N GLY A 460 43.52 19.63 18.00
CA GLY A 460 44.06 18.79 19.08
C GLY A 460 45.19 17.83 18.69
N ILE A 461 45.58 17.69 17.43
CA ILE A 461 46.75 16.87 17.02
C ILE A 461 47.53 17.59 15.92
N THR A 462 48.86 17.46 15.94
CA THR A 462 49.73 17.88 14.84
C THR A 462 50.30 16.69 14.07
N GLU A 463 50.64 16.90 12.80
CA GLU A 463 51.24 15.87 11.96
C GLU A 463 52.57 15.38 12.56
N GLY A 464 52.77 14.06 12.58
CA GLY A 464 53.97 13.42 13.14
C GLY A 464 53.89 13.04 14.62
N GLU A 465 52.80 13.35 15.33
CA GLU A 465 52.58 12.88 16.71
C GLU A 465 52.04 11.43 16.74
N ASP A 466 52.46 10.64 17.73
CA ASP A 466 52.06 9.24 17.90
C ASP A 466 50.81 9.11 18.77
N VAL A 467 49.76 8.48 18.23
CA VAL A 467 48.50 8.19 18.93
C VAL A 467 48.47 6.75 19.42
N VAL A 468 48.04 6.53 20.66
CA VAL A 468 47.86 5.18 21.24
C VAL A 468 46.54 4.56 20.77
N LEU A 469 46.60 3.37 20.16
CA LEU A 469 45.43 2.67 19.59
C LEU A 469 44.69 1.77 20.58
N ASN A 470 45.38 1.26 21.61
CA ASN A 470 44.80 0.39 22.63
C ASN A 470 44.41 1.15 23.89
N LEU A 471 43.78 2.32 23.70
CA LEU A 471 43.39 3.20 24.80
C LEU A 471 42.34 2.58 25.73
N ARG A 472 41.46 1.72 25.20
CA ARG A 472 40.40 1.03 25.97
C ARG A 472 40.94 0.06 27.02
N ASP A 473 42.11 -0.52 26.79
CA ASP A 473 42.75 -1.47 27.72
C ASP A 473 43.58 -0.76 28.79
N HIS A 474 43.73 0.57 28.67
CA HIS A 474 44.57 1.41 29.52
C HIS A 474 43.87 2.74 29.86
N LEU A 475 42.58 2.66 30.22
CA LEU A 475 41.77 3.83 30.63
C LEU A 475 42.32 4.52 31.88
N ASP A 476 43.11 3.81 32.68
CA ASP A 476 43.79 4.30 33.88
C ASP A 476 44.83 5.40 33.59
N LEU A 477 45.27 5.51 32.33
CA LEU A 477 46.25 6.48 31.85
C LEU A 477 45.62 7.77 31.31
N VAL A 478 44.29 7.83 31.28
CA VAL A 478 43.55 8.96 30.73
C VAL A 478 43.11 9.86 31.87
N ASN A 479 43.43 11.15 31.76
CA ASN A 479 42.91 12.14 32.69
C ASN A 479 41.49 12.52 32.25
N LEU A 480 40.50 11.74 32.70
CA LEU A 480 39.10 11.94 32.37
C LEU A 480 38.59 13.20 33.09
N PRO A 481 38.04 14.20 32.37
CA PRO A 481 37.50 15.39 33.03
C PRO A 481 36.31 15.00 33.94
N GLU A 482 36.30 15.50 35.18
CA GLU A 482 35.11 15.48 36.04
C GLU A 482 34.04 16.39 35.41
N VAL A 483 33.03 15.79 34.80
CA VAL A 483 31.90 16.54 34.26
C VAL A 483 30.88 16.77 35.36
N ALA A 484 30.49 18.04 35.54
CA ALA A 484 29.38 18.42 36.41
C ALA A 484 28.12 17.61 36.07
N ALA A 485 27.44 17.09 37.09
CA ALA A 485 26.19 16.36 36.89
C ALA A 485 25.21 17.24 36.10
N ILE A 486 24.69 16.72 34.99
CA ILE A 486 23.61 17.36 34.25
C ILE A 486 22.42 17.45 35.21
N ASP A 487 22.00 18.68 35.52
CA ASP A 487 20.87 18.93 36.40
C ASP A 487 19.57 18.52 35.70
N ASN A 488 19.16 17.27 35.92
CA ASN A 488 17.91 16.71 35.40
C ASN A 488 16.70 17.07 36.29
N SER A 489 16.77 18.14 37.10
CA SER A 489 15.67 18.58 37.98
C SER A 489 14.44 19.04 37.19
N ASP A 490 14.62 19.52 35.97
CA ASP A 490 13.60 19.79 34.96
C ASP A 490 12.81 18.52 34.57
N MET A 491 13.45 17.36 34.49
CA MET A 491 12.77 16.06 34.30
C MET A 491 11.94 15.64 35.53
N ALA A 492 12.33 16.08 36.73
CA ALA A 492 11.54 15.88 37.94
C ALA A 492 10.30 16.79 37.98
N ALA A 493 10.35 17.99 37.37
CA ALA A 493 9.18 18.86 37.21
C ALA A 493 8.12 18.25 36.28
N LEU A 494 8.53 17.48 35.26
CA LEU A 494 7.62 16.73 34.40
C LEU A 494 6.91 15.54 35.12
N ARG A 495 7.46 15.04 36.23
CA ARG A 495 6.73 14.08 37.11
C ARG A 495 5.58 14.73 37.88
N GLN A 496 5.58 16.06 38.03
CA GLN A 496 4.62 16.81 38.84
C GLN A 496 3.73 17.73 38.00
N ALA A 497 3.48 17.40 36.72
CA ALA A 497 2.34 17.98 36.02
C ALA A 497 1.03 17.45 36.66
N PRO A 498 0.04 18.32 36.95
CA PRO A 498 -1.06 18.00 37.87
C PRO A 498 -2.09 17.07 37.19
N GLY A 499 -2.17 15.84 37.70
CA GLY A 499 -3.21 14.89 37.29
C GLY A 499 -3.53 13.80 38.31
N ALA A 500 -2.87 13.74 39.46
CA ALA A 500 -3.20 12.80 40.54
C ALA A 500 -3.89 13.53 41.68
N LYS A 501 -5.20 13.77 41.54
CA LYS A 501 -6.06 14.01 42.69
C LYS A 501 -6.27 12.66 43.37
N THR A 502 -5.87 12.57 44.63
CA THR A 502 -6.41 11.61 45.59
C THR A 502 -7.93 11.76 45.59
N ALA A 503 -8.63 10.75 45.08
CA ALA A 503 -10.08 10.65 45.14
C ALA A 503 -10.44 9.47 46.02
N ASP A 504 -11.20 9.78 47.04
CA ASP A 504 -11.82 8.89 48.00
C ASP A 504 -12.64 7.80 47.32
N ALA A 505 -12.78 6.69 48.05
CA ALA A 505 -13.70 5.61 47.74
C ALA A 505 -15.14 6.14 47.64
N ASP A 506 -15.74 6.05 46.45
CA ASP A 506 -17.14 5.64 46.20
C ASP A 506 -17.54 5.83 44.71
N GLY A 507 -17.51 4.73 43.94
CA GLY A 507 -18.26 4.47 42.69
C GLY A 507 -17.91 5.21 41.38
N PRO A 508 -18.43 4.76 40.21
CA PRO A 508 -18.39 3.43 39.61
C PRO A 508 -17.45 3.39 38.39
N SER A 509 -16.73 2.27 38.19
CA SER A 509 -15.82 2.08 37.06
C SER A 509 -16.58 1.69 35.79
N ASN A 510 -16.64 2.61 34.83
CA ASN A 510 -16.96 2.30 33.45
C ASN A 510 -15.67 1.87 32.73
N ALA A 511 -15.38 0.57 32.73
CA ALA A 511 -14.25 -0.02 32.02
C ALA A 511 -14.76 -0.73 30.76
N GLY A 512 -14.26 -0.31 29.59
CA GLY A 512 -14.42 -1.07 28.34
C GLY A 512 -13.72 -2.44 28.42
N PRO A 513 -14.10 -3.41 27.57
CA PRO A 513 -13.78 -4.82 27.79
C PRO A 513 -12.28 -5.12 27.53
N PRO A 514 -11.60 -5.88 28.41
CA PRO A 514 -10.26 -6.35 28.16
C PRO A 514 -10.24 -7.52 27.16
N SER A 515 -9.39 -7.40 26.15
CA SER A 515 -9.07 -8.41 25.14
C SER A 515 -8.51 -9.69 25.77
N GLY A 516 -9.14 -10.83 25.44
CA GLY A 516 -8.92 -12.13 26.07
C GLY A 516 -7.61 -12.83 25.73
N GLY A 517 -6.80 -13.09 26.75
CA GLY A 517 -5.87 -14.22 26.79
C GLY A 517 -6.55 -15.50 27.33
N PRO A 518 -6.03 -16.70 27.01
CA PRO A 518 -6.59 -17.95 27.52
C PRO A 518 -6.49 -18.01 29.06
N PRO A 519 -7.51 -18.54 29.75
CA PRO A 519 -7.56 -18.55 31.22
C PRO A 519 -6.47 -19.45 31.83
N SER A 520 -5.77 -18.94 32.84
CA SER A 520 -4.64 -19.61 33.51
C SER A 520 -5.04 -20.69 34.51
N SER A 521 -6.27 -20.66 35.04
CA SER A 521 -6.75 -21.61 36.04
C SER A 521 -8.27 -21.85 35.96
N ALA A 522 -8.74 -22.95 36.57
CA ALA A 522 -10.18 -23.21 36.70
C ALA A 522 -10.88 -22.13 37.54
N ALA A 523 -10.19 -21.53 38.52
CA ALA A 523 -10.70 -20.43 39.32
C ALA A 523 -10.92 -19.16 38.47
N ASP A 524 -10.02 -18.86 37.53
CA ASP A 524 -10.16 -17.71 36.62
C ASP A 524 -11.38 -17.86 35.70
N ILE A 525 -11.70 -19.09 35.29
CA ILE A 525 -12.89 -19.39 34.47
C ILE A 525 -14.16 -19.14 35.28
N VAL A 526 -14.20 -19.63 36.52
CA VAL A 526 -15.36 -19.44 37.41
C VAL A 526 -15.56 -17.97 37.71
N ASN A 527 -14.51 -17.25 38.14
CA ASN A 527 -14.60 -15.83 38.47
C ASN A 527 -15.09 -15.01 37.27
N ARG A 528 -14.53 -15.22 36.07
CA ARG A 528 -14.96 -14.49 34.86
C ARG A 528 -16.40 -14.83 34.46
N THR A 529 -16.85 -16.07 34.69
CA THR A 529 -18.21 -16.50 34.35
C THR A 529 -19.23 -15.88 35.29
N PHE A 530 -18.94 -15.80 36.60
CA PHE A 530 -19.81 -15.12 37.55
C PHE A 530 -19.74 -13.59 37.37
N GLU A 531 -18.56 -12.98 37.26
CA GLU A 531 -18.40 -11.52 37.04
C GLU A 531 -19.16 -10.97 35.82
N SER A 532 -19.41 -11.81 34.80
CA SER A 532 -20.12 -11.38 33.58
C SER A 532 -21.60 -11.73 33.54
N ASN A 533 -22.10 -12.61 34.40
CA ASN A 533 -23.46 -13.16 34.28
C ASN A 533 -24.26 -13.21 35.60
N ASP A 534 -23.60 -13.06 36.75
CA ASP A 534 -24.22 -12.88 38.07
C ASP A 534 -24.55 -11.39 38.23
N THR A 535 -25.74 -11.02 37.79
CA THR A 535 -26.15 -9.62 37.61
C THR A 535 -26.63 -9.02 38.93
N ASP A 536 -27.20 -9.84 39.81
CA ASP A 536 -27.63 -9.42 41.15
C ASP A 536 -26.53 -9.59 42.21
N GLY A 537 -25.44 -10.29 41.89
CA GLY A 537 -24.23 -10.39 42.70
C GLY A 537 -24.37 -11.35 43.88
N ASP A 538 -25.34 -12.27 43.83
CA ASP A 538 -25.64 -13.18 44.94
C ASP A 538 -24.71 -14.42 44.98
N GLY A 539 -23.88 -14.61 43.95
CA GLY A 539 -22.91 -15.69 43.85
C GLY A 539 -23.48 -17.00 43.28
N ILE A 540 -24.70 -16.98 42.72
CA ILE A 540 -25.40 -18.09 42.09
C ILE A 540 -25.96 -17.59 40.74
N LEU A 541 -25.84 -18.39 39.68
CA LEU A 541 -26.51 -18.03 38.41
C LEU A 541 -27.93 -18.57 38.42
N SER A 542 -28.92 -17.68 38.48
CA SER A 542 -30.34 -18.02 38.47
C SER A 542 -30.83 -18.49 37.08
N LYS A 543 -32.01 -19.11 37.02
CA LYS A 543 -32.63 -19.56 35.76
C LYS A 543 -32.86 -18.40 34.79
N GLU A 544 -33.22 -17.25 35.33
CA GLU A 544 -33.50 -16.02 34.62
C GLU A 544 -32.23 -15.44 34.00
N GLU A 545 -31.11 -15.46 34.73
CA GLU A 545 -29.80 -14.97 34.25
C GLU A 545 -29.20 -15.90 33.19
N ILE A 546 -29.27 -17.21 33.42
CA ILE A 546 -28.85 -18.21 32.44
C ILE A 546 -29.68 -18.09 31.15
N ALA A 547 -30.97 -17.73 31.28
CA ALA A 547 -31.84 -17.55 30.14
C ALA A 547 -31.52 -16.32 29.29
N ALA A 548 -30.89 -15.30 29.88
CA ALA A 548 -30.46 -14.08 29.20
C ALA A 548 -29.11 -14.23 28.45
N MET A 549 -28.43 -15.38 28.59
CA MET A 549 -27.13 -15.64 27.96
C MET A 549 -27.24 -16.02 26.48
N ASP A 550 -26.19 -15.72 25.72
CA ASP A 550 -26.03 -16.12 24.31
C ASP A 550 -26.00 -17.67 24.17
N GLY A 551 -26.65 -18.20 23.12
CA GLY A 551 -27.07 -19.61 23.04
C GLY A 551 -25.93 -20.63 23.18
N ASN A 552 -24.79 -20.39 22.54
CA ASN A 552 -23.61 -21.27 22.65
C ASN A 552 -22.98 -21.30 24.05
N ARG A 553 -23.19 -20.26 24.86
CA ARG A 553 -22.68 -20.14 26.23
C ARG A 553 -23.64 -20.77 27.23
N ARG A 554 -24.94 -20.56 27.02
CA ARG A 554 -26.03 -21.14 27.82
C ARG A 554 -25.92 -22.66 27.88
N ASP A 555 -25.75 -23.32 26.73
CA ASP A 555 -25.68 -24.79 26.68
C ASP A 555 -24.48 -25.34 27.47
N ARG A 556 -23.33 -24.67 27.41
CA ARG A 556 -22.12 -25.08 28.13
C ARG A 556 -22.21 -24.90 29.64
N ILE A 557 -22.93 -23.88 30.08
CA ILE A 557 -23.10 -23.55 31.49
C ILE A 557 -24.22 -24.42 32.08
N ALA A 558 -25.29 -24.70 31.33
CA ALA A 558 -26.33 -25.64 31.74
C ALA A 558 -25.81 -27.07 31.98
N GLU A 559 -24.73 -27.50 31.30
CA GLU A 559 -24.05 -28.78 31.60
C GLU A 559 -23.35 -28.81 32.97
N ALA A 560 -23.17 -27.65 33.64
CA ALA A 560 -22.55 -27.57 34.96
C ALA A 560 -23.53 -27.83 36.11
N ASP A 561 -24.83 -27.63 35.90
CA ASP A 561 -25.90 -27.91 36.87
C ASP A 561 -25.96 -29.41 37.16
N THR A 562 -25.42 -29.81 38.31
CA THR A 562 -25.21 -31.23 38.63
C THR A 562 -26.35 -31.76 39.51
N ASP A 563 -27.00 -30.89 40.29
CA ASP A 563 -28.12 -31.27 41.13
C ASP A 563 -29.50 -31.07 40.44
N GLY A 564 -29.52 -30.40 39.29
CA GLY A 564 -30.69 -30.27 38.42
C GLY A 564 -31.73 -29.28 38.96
N ASP A 565 -31.34 -28.42 39.90
CA ASP A 565 -32.24 -27.41 40.47
C ASP A 565 -32.42 -26.21 39.51
N GLY A 566 -31.55 -26.11 38.50
CA GLY A 566 -31.53 -25.12 37.42
C GLY A 566 -30.97 -23.76 37.82
N ALA A 567 -30.39 -23.64 39.01
CA ALA A 567 -29.45 -22.59 39.35
C ALA A 567 -28.03 -23.18 39.30
N ILE A 568 -27.00 -22.34 39.16
CA ILE A 568 -25.61 -22.83 39.12
C ILE A 568 -24.80 -22.15 40.21
N THR A 569 -24.32 -22.95 41.14
CA THR A 569 -23.45 -22.48 42.22
C THR A 569 -21.99 -22.41 41.76
N ARG A 570 -21.18 -21.59 42.44
CA ARG A 570 -19.73 -21.55 42.18
C ARG A 570 -19.07 -22.91 42.35
N ALA A 571 -19.54 -23.73 43.30
CA ALA A 571 -19.01 -25.07 43.53
C ALA A 571 -19.19 -25.96 42.29
N GLU A 572 -20.38 -25.99 41.72
CA GLU A 572 -20.68 -26.78 40.52
C GLU A 572 -19.89 -26.28 39.30
N MET A 573 -19.81 -24.95 39.14
CA MET A 573 -19.02 -24.36 38.07
C MET A 573 -17.51 -24.64 38.21
N THR A 574 -16.98 -24.76 39.43
CA THR A 574 -15.57 -25.17 39.62
C THR A 574 -15.32 -26.61 39.18
N VAL A 575 -16.26 -27.52 39.42
CA VAL A 575 -16.17 -28.92 38.99
C VAL A 575 -16.24 -29.02 37.47
N ALA A 576 -17.15 -28.26 36.85
CA ALA A 576 -17.28 -28.18 35.39
C ALA A 576 -16.03 -27.56 34.73
N ALA A 577 -15.53 -26.44 35.25
CA ALA A 577 -14.31 -25.79 34.77
C ALA A 577 -13.07 -26.68 34.91
N GLY A 578 -12.99 -27.47 36.00
CA GLY A 578 -11.94 -28.47 36.20
C GLY A 578 -11.96 -29.57 35.14
N LYS A 579 -13.15 -30.12 34.82
CA LYS A 579 -13.32 -31.10 33.73
C LYS A 579 -12.96 -30.51 32.36
N MET A 580 -13.34 -29.27 32.11
CA MET A 580 -13.03 -28.57 30.86
C MET A 580 -11.51 -28.36 30.67
N MET A 581 -10.80 -27.95 31.73
CA MET A 581 -9.35 -27.80 31.73
C MET A 581 -8.63 -29.14 31.55
N ALA A 582 -9.12 -30.21 32.18
CA ALA A 582 -8.58 -31.56 31.98
C ALA A 582 -8.77 -32.04 30.53
N ALA A 583 -9.93 -31.77 29.91
CA ALA A 583 -10.20 -32.10 28.52
C ALA A 583 -9.36 -31.27 27.53
N MET A 584 -9.12 -29.99 27.80
CA MET A 584 -8.21 -29.15 27.00
C MET A 584 -6.76 -29.65 27.08
N ARG A 585 -6.28 -30.01 28.28
CA ARG A 585 -4.93 -30.58 28.46
C ARG A 585 -4.78 -31.93 27.74
N ALA A 586 -5.81 -32.77 27.76
CA ALA A 586 -5.81 -34.05 27.05
C ALA A 586 -5.82 -33.88 25.51
N ARG A 587 -6.48 -32.84 24.99
CA ARG A 587 -6.42 -32.49 23.55
C ARG A 587 -5.06 -31.92 23.13
N GLN A 588 -4.36 -31.25 24.03
CA GLN A 588 -3.06 -30.64 23.74
C GLN A 588 -1.91 -31.64 23.81
N SER A 589 -2.07 -32.79 24.49
CA SER A 589 -1.08 -33.87 24.54
C SER A 589 -1.30 -35.00 23.51
N GLY A 590 -2.41 -34.98 22.75
CA GLY A 590 -2.81 -36.05 21.81
C GLY A 590 -2.61 -35.72 20.32
N GLY A 591 -1.54 -35.03 19.95
CA GLY A 591 -1.28 -34.59 18.57
C GLY A 591 -0.22 -35.43 17.82
N GLY A 592 -0.56 -36.68 17.47
CA GLY A 592 0.18 -37.50 16.50
C GLY A 592 -0.80 -38.40 15.74
N GLY A 593 -0.97 -38.16 14.43
CA GLY A 593 -1.96 -38.85 13.56
C GLY A 593 -1.68 -40.36 13.34
N PRO A 594 -2.53 -41.10 12.57
CA PRO A 594 -2.86 -40.76 11.18
C PRO A 594 -4.32 -41.07 10.75
N GLY A 595 -4.60 -40.78 9.47
CA GLY A 595 -5.91 -40.75 8.82
C GLY A 595 -6.74 -42.04 8.77
N GLY A 596 -8.04 -41.83 8.57
CA GLY A 596 -9.04 -42.83 8.23
C GLY A 596 -10.44 -42.21 8.19
N GLY A 597 -10.94 -41.82 7.01
CA GLY A 597 -12.39 -41.80 6.76
C GLY A 597 -12.91 -43.24 6.60
N PRO A 598 -14.19 -43.54 6.28
CA PRO A 598 -15.41 -42.74 6.01
C PRO A 598 -16.58 -43.28 6.94
N PRO A 599 -17.92 -43.29 6.68
CA PRO A 599 -18.73 -42.89 5.53
C PRO A 599 -19.97 -42.01 5.80
N GLY A 600 -20.53 -41.49 4.70
CA GLY A 600 -21.71 -40.63 4.66
C GLY A 600 -22.99 -41.27 5.20
N GLY A 601 -23.73 -40.47 5.96
CA GLY A 601 -25.07 -40.79 6.43
C GLY A 601 -26.12 -40.45 5.37
N GLY A 602 -26.80 -41.48 4.87
CA GLY A 602 -28.15 -41.34 4.34
C GLY A 602 -29.17 -41.46 5.48
N ARG A 603 -30.12 -40.52 5.52
CA ARG A 603 -31.49 -40.57 6.11
C ARG A 603 -32.06 -39.17 5.84
N GLY A 604 -33.10 -38.96 5.03
CA GLY A 604 -34.34 -39.73 4.99
C GLY A 604 -35.25 -39.21 6.10
N ARG A 605 -35.98 -38.11 5.83
CA ARG A 605 -37.18 -37.74 6.57
C ARG A 605 -38.13 -37.01 5.63
N GLY A 606 -39.22 -37.71 5.29
CA GLY A 606 -40.37 -37.09 4.66
C GLY A 606 -41.20 -36.30 5.66
N GLY A 607 -42.15 -35.56 5.10
CA GLY A 607 -43.31 -35.05 5.82
C GLY A 607 -43.58 -33.58 5.56
N SER A 608 -44.20 -33.27 4.41
CA SER A 608 -45.42 -32.45 4.23
C SER A 608 -45.62 -32.18 2.75
#